data_AF-A0A1Y1NM68-F1
#
_entry.id   AF-A0A1Y1NM68-F1
#
_cell.length_a   1.000
_cell.length_b   1.000
_cell.length_c   1.000
_cell.angle_alpha   90.00
_cell.angle_beta   90.00
_cell.angle_gamma   90.00
#
_symmetry.space_group_name_H-M   'P 1'
#
loop_
_entity.id
_entity.type
_entity.pdbx_description
1 polymer ?
#
loop_
_entity_poly.entity_id
_entity_poly.type
_entity_poly.pdbx_seq_one_letter_code
_entity_poly.pdbx_strand_id
1 'polypeptide(L)'
;VSRVVQGICHGFLCPCCHSMLAQWVPKFERARLTAFVYAGGPLGMVLSLALSGWMCGCWLGWPLSFYAHGLVGLIWSILWIFVGRGSPAEHQGISREERIYIETSIDAGDKIRVTSTPWRSIFTSLPVWAILVGSCGEVWVLTTLMTNIPTFMANVLHFEIEENGLISAGPFLVFWICSFGWGYLIDFIITRGIVSTSTARKIATGVALYTPGIGLFAMGLISGLNFDV
;
A
#
# COMPACT_ATOMS: atom_id res chain seq x y z
N VAL A 1 -10.94 -23.23 -1.33
CA VAL A 1 -11.73 -22.49 -2.35
C VAL A 1 -11.82 -21.00 -2.02
N SER A 2 -12.34 -20.57 -0.86
CA SER A 2 -12.54 -19.13 -0.55
C SER A 2 -11.26 -18.27 -0.62
N ARG A 3 -10.11 -18.78 -0.19
CA ARG A 3 -8.82 -18.08 -0.30
C ARG A 3 -8.37 -17.85 -1.76
N VAL A 4 -8.66 -18.79 -2.65
CA VAL A 4 -8.34 -18.66 -4.09
C VAL A 4 -9.19 -17.58 -4.72
N VAL A 5 -10.50 -17.56 -4.41
CA VAL A 5 -11.42 -16.53 -4.89
C VAL A 5 -11.00 -15.14 -4.41
N GLN A 6 -10.67 -15.01 -3.12
CA GLN A 6 -10.14 -13.76 -2.55
C GLN A 6 -8.88 -13.28 -3.28
N GLY A 7 -7.92 -14.19 -3.53
CA GLY A 7 -6.69 -13.86 -4.25
C GLY A 7 -6.96 -13.35 -5.68
N ILE A 8 -7.83 -14.02 -6.42
CA ILE A 8 -8.21 -13.62 -7.78
C ILE A 8 -8.89 -12.25 -7.78
N CYS A 9 -9.87 -12.03 -6.89
CA CYS A 9 -10.57 -10.75 -6.82
C CYS A 9 -9.65 -9.59 -6.41
N HIS A 10 -8.75 -9.82 -5.45
CA HIS A 10 -7.88 -8.78 -4.91
C HIS A 10 -6.71 -8.43 -5.85
N GLY A 11 -6.26 -9.37 -6.69
CA GLY A 11 -5.13 -9.17 -7.61
C GLY A 11 -5.30 -8.02 -8.61
N PHE A 12 -6.55 -7.67 -8.94
CA PHE A 12 -6.84 -6.58 -9.88
C PHE A 12 -6.89 -5.19 -9.22
N LEU A 13 -6.86 -5.10 -7.89
CA LEU A 13 -7.06 -3.83 -7.19
C LEU A 13 -6.00 -2.78 -7.56
N CYS A 14 -4.71 -3.15 -7.46
CA CYS A 14 -3.60 -2.27 -7.77
C CYS A 14 -3.61 -1.73 -9.22
N PRO A 15 -3.74 -2.55 -10.28
CA PRO A 15 -3.81 -2.04 -11.65
C PRO A 15 -5.08 -1.22 -11.91
N CYS A 16 -6.23 -1.58 -11.33
CA CYS A 16 -7.45 -0.78 -11.44
C CYS A 16 -7.29 0.59 -10.79
N CYS A 17 -6.70 0.68 -9.59
CA CYS A 17 -6.40 1.96 -8.93
C CYS A 17 -5.49 2.83 -9.79
N HIS A 18 -4.43 2.25 -10.36
CA HIS A 18 -3.52 2.99 -11.24
C HIS A 18 -4.21 3.46 -12.53
N SER A 19 -5.05 2.63 -13.13
CA SER A 19 -5.84 2.99 -14.31
C SER A 19 -6.78 4.16 -14.01
N MET A 20 -7.45 4.12 -12.87
CA MET A 20 -8.37 5.18 -12.45
C MET A 20 -7.64 6.49 -12.14
N LEU A 21 -6.54 6.42 -11.38
CA LEU A 21 -5.67 7.58 -11.11
C LEU A 21 -5.12 8.17 -12.41
N ALA A 22 -4.82 7.35 -13.41
CA ALA A 22 -4.32 7.84 -14.69
C ALA A 22 -5.34 8.67 -15.47
N GLN A 23 -6.64 8.39 -15.31
CA GLN A 23 -7.74 9.10 -15.97
C GLN A 23 -8.26 10.31 -15.17
N TRP A 24 -8.18 10.26 -13.85
CA TRP A 24 -8.74 11.30 -12.97
C TRP A 24 -7.72 12.31 -12.47
N VAL A 25 -6.42 11.98 -12.49
CA VAL A 25 -5.40 12.82 -11.86
C VAL A 25 -4.44 13.46 -12.88
N PRO A 26 -4.33 14.80 -12.88
CA PRO A 26 -3.33 15.55 -13.64
C PRO A 26 -1.89 15.06 -13.38
N LYS A 27 -1.04 15.11 -14.41
CA LYS A 27 0.34 14.58 -14.35
C LYS A 27 1.17 15.20 -13.22
N PHE A 28 0.99 16.49 -12.93
CA PHE A 28 1.76 17.20 -11.92
C PHE A 28 1.38 16.81 -10.49
N GLU A 29 0.13 16.41 -10.25
CA GLU A 29 -0.38 16.05 -8.93
C GLU A 29 -0.42 14.53 -8.69
N ARG A 30 -0.20 13.74 -9.75
CA ARG A 30 -0.35 12.28 -9.75
C ARG A 30 0.45 11.60 -8.65
N ALA A 31 1.71 11.97 -8.47
CA ALA A 31 2.55 11.34 -7.44
C ALA A 31 1.97 11.53 -6.02
N ARG A 32 1.48 12.73 -5.70
CA ARG A 32 0.91 13.07 -4.39
C ARG A 32 -0.39 12.33 -4.13
N LEU A 33 -1.30 12.32 -5.11
CA LEU A 33 -2.59 11.64 -4.97
C LEU A 33 -2.43 10.11 -4.96
N THR A 34 -1.50 9.55 -5.75
CA THR A 34 -1.16 8.12 -5.65
C THR A 34 -0.64 7.79 -4.25
N ALA A 35 0.27 8.59 -3.70
CA ALA A 35 0.78 8.37 -2.35
C ALA A 35 -0.33 8.42 -1.29
N PHE A 36 -1.26 9.37 -1.40
CA PHE A 36 -2.42 9.46 -0.51
C PHE A 36 -3.33 8.23 -0.59
N VAL A 37 -3.67 7.76 -1.80
CA VAL A 37 -4.49 6.55 -1.99
C VAL A 37 -3.79 5.31 -1.40
N TYR A 38 -2.49 5.15 -1.65
CA TYR A 38 -1.73 4.01 -1.16
C TYR A 38 -1.46 4.05 0.36
N ALA A 39 -1.44 5.24 0.97
CA ALA A 39 -1.36 5.39 2.43
C ALA A 39 -2.58 4.79 3.14
N GLY A 40 -3.72 4.61 2.44
CA GLY A 40 -4.88 3.90 2.97
C GLY A 40 -4.62 2.42 3.27
N GLY A 41 -3.67 1.77 2.58
CA GLY A 41 -3.35 0.35 2.78
C GLY A 41 -2.82 0.05 4.19
N PRO A 42 -1.70 0.65 4.62
CA PRO A 42 -1.17 0.46 5.97
C PRO A 42 -2.14 0.91 7.06
N LEU A 43 -2.89 1.99 6.84
CA LEU A 43 -3.93 2.42 7.79
C LEU A 43 -5.03 1.36 7.94
N GLY A 44 -5.52 0.83 6.82
CA GLY A 44 -6.50 -0.25 6.80
C GLY A 44 -6.00 -1.49 7.53
N MET A 45 -4.71 -1.81 7.39
CA MET A 45 -4.06 -2.90 8.13
C MET A 45 -4.07 -2.66 9.65
N VAL A 46 -3.69 -1.46 10.11
CA VAL A 46 -3.72 -1.08 11.53
C VAL A 46 -5.13 -1.22 12.10
N LEU A 47 -6.12 -0.64 11.42
CA LEU A 47 -7.51 -0.70 11.83
C LEU A 47 -8.02 -2.14 11.84
N SER A 48 -7.71 -2.92 10.81
CA SER A 48 -8.15 -4.32 10.71
C SER A 48 -7.56 -5.18 11.83
N LEU A 49 -6.28 -5.01 12.17
CA LEU A 49 -5.64 -5.75 13.27
C LEU A 49 -6.26 -5.41 14.62
N ALA A 50 -6.40 -4.12 14.93
CA ALA A 50 -6.97 -3.66 16.19
C ALA A 50 -8.45 -4.09 16.34
N LEU A 51 -9.26 -3.84 15.30
CA LEU A 51 -10.68 -4.17 15.29
C LEU A 51 -10.91 -5.68 15.31
N SER A 52 -10.10 -6.46 14.58
CA SER A 52 -10.23 -7.93 14.59
C SER A 52 -9.86 -8.52 15.95
N GLY A 53 -8.84 -8.01 16.62
CA GLY A 53 -8.47 -8.43 17.98
C GLY A 53 -9.63 -8.22 18.96
N TRP A 54 -10.20 -7.01 18.96
CA TRP A 54 -11.34 -6.65 19.81
C TRP A 54 -12.60 -7.49 19.49
N MET A 55 -12.93 -7.66 18.20
CA MET A 55 -14.09 -8.47 17.78
C MET A 55 -13.94 -9.94 18.16
N CYS A 56 -12.73 -10.49 18.13
CA CYS A 56 -12.48 -11.87 18.54
C CYS A 56 -12.71 -12.12 20.04
N GLY A 57 -12.63 -11.09 20.89
CA GLY A 57 -12.96 -11.17 22.32
C GLY A 57 -14.47 -11.10 22.63
N CYS A 58 -15.30 -10.76 21.64
CA CYS A 58 -16.75 -10.66 21.81
C CYS A 58 -17.43 -12.04 21.87
N TRP A 59 -18.69 -12.05 22.30
CA TRP A 59 -19.55 -13.25 22.42
C TRP A 59 -19.61 -14.14 21.17
N LEU A 60 -19.49 -13.55 19.98
CA LEU A 60 -19.55 -14.27 18.71
C LEU A 60 -18.17 -14.77 18.26
N GLY A 61 -17.08 -14.34 18.91
CA GLY A 61 -15.70 -14.73 18.62
C GLY A 61 -15.19 -14.31 17.24
N TRP A 62 -14.27 -15.09 16.67
CA TRP A 62 -13.63 -14.82 15.38
C TRP A 62 -14.57 -14.68 14.16
N PRO A 63 -15.74 -15.36 14.06
CA PRO A 63 -16.69 -15.13 12.96
C PRO A 63 -17.16 -13.69 12.83
N LEU A 64 -17.26 -12.93 13.94
CA LEU A 64 -17.69 -11.54 13.91
C LEU A 64 -16.78 -10.68 13.04
N SER A 65 -15.47 -10.90 13.14
CA SER A 65 -14.47 -10.21 12.32
C SER A 65 -14.74 -10.45 10.83
N PHE A 66 -15.10 -11.66 10.41
CA PHE A 66 -15.42 -11.94 9.01
C PHE A 66 -16.70 -11.24 8.55
N TYR A 67 -17.76 -11.26 9.35
CA TYR A 67 -19.02 -10.59 9.02
C TYR A 67 -18.89 -9.07 8.96
N ALA A 68 -18.18 -8.47 9.93
CA ALA A 68 -17.99 -7.02 9.99
C ALA A 68 -17.18 -6.51 8.78
N HIS A 69 -16.01 -7.09 8.49
CA HIS A 69 -15.20 -6.67 7.35
C HIS A 69 -15.91 -6.97 6.02
N GLY A 70 -16.64 -8.09 5.93
CA GLY A 70 -17.46 -8.43 4.77
C GLY A 70 -18.56 -7.40 4.51
N LEU A 71 -19.28 -6.99 5.56
CA LEU A 71 -20.36 -6.00 5.47
C LEU A 71 -19.82 -4.62 5.06
N VAL A 72 -18.71 -4.18 5.66
CA VAL A 72 -18.04 -2.92 5.26
C VAL A 72 -17.63 -2.97 3.78
N GLY A 73 -17.05 -4.08 3.33
CA GLY A 73 -16.68 -4.27 1.93
C GLY A 73 -17.87 -4.28 0.97
N LEU A 74 -19.00 -4.88 1.37
CA LEU A 74 -20.25 -4.86 0.59
C LEU A 74 -20.84 -3.45 0.50
N ILE A 75 -20.93 -2.73 1.62
CA ILE A 75 -21.41 -1.34 1.65
C ILE A 75 -20.54 -0.48 0.74
N TRP A 76 -19.21 -0.59 0.86
CA TRP A 76 -18.28 0.15 0.02
C TRP A 76 -18.44 -0.17 -1.47
N SER A 77 -18.63 -1.44 -1.80
CA SER A 77 -18.84 -1.88 -3.19
C SER A 77 -20.14 -1.34 -3.77
N ILE A 78 -21.23 -1.33 -2.99
CA ILE A 78 -22.51 -0.74 -3.39
C ILE A 78 -22.35 0.77 -3.62
N LEU A 79 -21.70 1.49 -2.70
CA LEU A 79 -21.40 2.91 -2.85
C LEU A 79 -20.60 3.17 -4.14
N TRP A 80 -19.59 2.33 -4.41
CA TRP A 80 -18.75 2.47 -5.59
C TRP A 80 -19.51 2.21 -6.91
N ILE A 81 -20.49 1.31 -6.92
CA ILE A 81 -21.35 1.09 -8.09
C ILE A 81 -22.15 2.36 -8.44
N PHE A 82 -22.65 3.09 -7.43
CA PHE A 82 -23.42 4.30 -7.66
C PHE A 82 -22.57 5.52 -7.98
N VAL A 83 -21.43 5.68 -7.29
CA VAL A 83 -20.59 6.89 -7.35
C VAL A 83 -19.44 6.75 -8.36
N GLY A 84 -18.86 5.57 -8.51
CA GLY A 84 -17.68 5.35 -9.34
C GLY A 84 -17.96 5.60 -10.82
N ARG A 85 -17.10 6.39 -11.47
CA ARG A 85 -17.15 6.66 -12.92
C ARG A 85 -15.76 6.44 -13.51
N GLY A 86 -15.71 5.86 -14.71
CA GLY A 86 -14.45 5.47 -15.34
C GLY A 86 -13.62 6.69 -15.73
N SER A 87 -14.29 7.71 -16.27
CA SER A 87 -13.67 8.96 -16.70
C SER A 87 -14.39 10.19 -16.16
N PRO A 88 -13.70 11.35 -16.08
CA PRO A 88 -14.33 12.63 -15.77
C PRO A 88 -15.47 12.99 -16.73
N ALA A 89 -15.42 12.52 -17.98
CA ALA A 89 -16.42 12.78 -19.01
C ALA A 89 -17.78 12.10 -18.73
N GLU A 90 -17.77 10.96 -18.04
CA GLU A 90 -18.97 10.21 -17.66
C GLU A 90 -19.60 10.72 -16.34
N HIS A 91 -18.88 11.57 -15.61
CA HIS A 91 -19.31 12.04 -14.31
C HIS A 91 -20.19 13.28 -14.41
N GLN A 92 -21.51 13.12 -14.22
CA GLN A 92 -22.47 14.22 -14.36
C GLN A 92 -22.35 15.30 -13.27
N GLY A 93 -21.77 14.97 -12.12
CA GLY A 93 -21.63 15.90 -10.98
C GLY A 93 -20.31 16.68 -10.93
N ILE A 94 -19.45 16.59 -11.96
CA ILE A 94 -18.17 17.31 -11.98
C ILE A 94 -18.39 18.75 -12.44
N SER A 95 -17.66 19.70 -11.86
CA SER A 95 -17.69 21.08 -12.35
C SER A 95 -17.08 21.16 -13.75
N ARG A 96 -17.62 22.06 -14.59
CA ARG A 96 -17.12 22.24 -15.97
C ARG A 96 -15.65 22.68 -15.97
N GLU A 97 -15.28 23.53 -15.02
CA GLU A 97 -13.91 24.05 -14.85
C GLU A 97 -12.94 22.92 -14.53
N GLU A 98 -13.27 22.07 -13.55
CA GLU A 98 -12.43 20.94 -13.13
C GLU A 98 -12.31 19.89 -14.23
N ARG A 99 -13.41 19.60 -14.94
CA ARG A 99 -13.37 18.69 -16.09
C ARG A 99 -12.40 19.18 -17.16
N ILE A 100 -12.50 20.44 -17.56
CA ILE A 100 -11.61 21.04 -18.57
C ILE A 100 -10.17 21.00 -18.08
N TYR A 101 -9.92 21.30 -16.80
CA TYR A 101 -8.59 21.26 -16.22
C TYR A 101 -7.97 19.85 -16.28
N ILE A 102 -8.71 18.81 -15.90
CA ILE A 102 -8.23 17.42 -15.93
C ILE A 102 -7.99 16.96 -17.37
N GLU A 103 -8.98 17.12 -18.26
CA GLU A 103 -8.87 16.70 -19.66
C GLU A 103 -7.68 17.39 -20.34
N THR A 104 -7.55 18.72 -20.21
CA THR A 104 -6.45 19.48 -20.81
C THR A 104 -5.09 19.06 -20.24
N SER A 105 -4.99 18.82 -18.93
CA SER A 105 -3.73 18.42 -18.28
C SER A 105 -3.29 17.00 -18.64
N ILE A 106 -4.22 16.13 -19.02
CA ILE A 106 -3.94 14.76 -19.46
C ILE A 106 -3.57 14.76 -20.96
N ASP A 107 -4.38 15.41 -21.80
CA ASP A 107 -4.23 15.45 -23.27
C ASP A 107 -3.08 16.37 -23.75
N ALA A 108 -2.59 17.30 -22.93
CA ALA A 108 -1.45 18.16 -23.27
C ALA A 108 -0.11 17.42 -23.44
N GLY A 109 -0.07 16.09 -23.30
CA GLY A 109 1.08 15.30 -23.73
C GLY A 109 0.66 14.32 -24.82
N ASP A 110 1.35 14.41 -25.97
CA ASP A 110 1.26 13.59 -27.17
C ASP A 110 0.17 12.53 -27.17
N LYS A 111 -0.78 12.63 -28.10
CA LYS A 111 -1.72 11.56 -28.45
C LYS A 111 -0.91 10.27 -28.69
N ILE A 112 -0.81 9.43 -27.66
CA ILE A 112 -0.07 8.17 -27.72
C ILE A 112 -0.77 7.36 -28.79
N ARG A 113 -0.17 7.28 -29.99
CA ARG A 113 -0.59 6.32 -31.00
C ARG A 113 -0.54 4.97 -30.31
N VAL A 114 -1.66 4.24 -30.33
CA VAL A 114 -1.71 2.87 -29.82
C VAL A 114 -0.80 2.02 -30.70
N THR A 115 0.47 1.97 -30.32
CA THR A 115 1.47 1.08 -30.91
C THR A 115 1.47 -0.21 -30.12
N SER A 116 1.90 -1.30 -30.76
CA SER A 116 2.06 -2.58 -30.08
C SER A 116 2.99 -2.40 -28.87
N THR A 117 2.54 -2.81 -27.69
CA THR A 117 3.32 -2.72 -26.45
C THR A 117 4.66 -3.46 -26.65
N PRO A 118 5.82 -2.80 -26.44
CA PRO A 118 7.12 -3.40 -26.72
C PRO A 118 7.56 -4.34 -25.59
N TRP A 119 6.88 -5.49 -25.47
CA TRP A 119 7.11 -6.48 -24.39
C TRP A 119 8.57 -6.89 -24.25
N ARG A 120 9.25 -7.18 -25.38
CA ARG A 120 10.65 -7.59 -25.35
C ARG A 120 11.55 -6.54 -24.71
N SER A 121 11.39 -5.28 -25.08
CA SER A 121 12.18 -4.17 -24.53
C SER A 121 11.91 -3.94 -23.05
N ILE A 122 10.66 -4.13 -22.60
CA ILE A 122 10.29 -4.04 -21.18
C ILE A 122 10.98 -5.15 -20.38
N PHE A 123 10.90 -6.41 -20.84
CA PHE A 123 11.52 -7.55 -20.15
C PHE A 123 13.04 -7.57 -20.24
N THR A 124 13.67 -6.87 -21.18
CA THR A 124 15.13 -6.74 -21.24
C THR A 124 15.66 -5.51 -20.48
N SER A 125 14.79 -4.68 -19.91
CA SER A 125 15.17 -3.42 -19.25
C SER A 125 15.65 -3.66 -17.82
N LEU A 126 16.90 -3.29 -17.52
CA LEU A 126 17.48 -3.42 -16.18
C LEU A 126 16.68 -2.64 -15.10
N PRO A 127 16.21 -1.40 -15.34
CA PRO A 127 15.32 -0.71 -14.39
C PRO A 127 14.05 -1.46 -14.02
N VAL A 128 13.45 -2.21 -14.95
CA VAL A 128 12.22 -2.98 -14.69
C VAL A 128 12.51 -4.11 -13.71
N TRP A 129 13.61 -4.84 -13.90
CA TRP A 129 14.04 -5.89 -12.98
C TRP A 129 14.45 -5.35 -11.62
N ALA A 130 15.13 -4.21 -11.56
CA ALA A 130 15.49 -3.57 -10.30
C ALA A 130 14.25 -3.21 -9.45
N ILE A 131 13.22 -2.66 -10.09
CA ILE A 131 11.94 -2.36 -9.43
C ILE A 131 11.24 -3.66 -9.02
N LEU A 132 11.18 -4.66 -9.89
CA LEU A 132 10.52 -5.93 -9.60
C LEU A 132 11.11 -6.61 -8.35
N VAL A 133 12.44 -6.75 -8.31
CA VAL A 133 13.14 -7.37 -7.16
C VAL A 133 12.93 -6.54 -5.90
N GLY A 134 13.01 -5.22 -5.99
CA GLY A 134 12.74 -4.32 -4.87
C GLY A 134 11.32 -4.50 -4.32
N SER A 135 10.31 -4.47 -5.18
CA SER A 135 8.91 -4.67 -4.78
C SER A 135 8.65 -6.06 -4.21
N CYS A 136 9.26 -7.12 -4.75
CA CYS A 136 9.18 -8.46 -4.17
C CYS A 136 9.75 -8.49 -2.75
N GLY A 137 10.90 -7.86 -2.52
CA GLY A 137 11.51 -7.75 -1.20
C GLY A 137 10.63 -6.98 -0.22
N GLU A 138 10.07 -5.85 -0.64
CA GLU A 138 9.15 -5.05 0.17
C GLU A 138 7.91 -5.86 0.59
N VAL A 139 7.25 -6.52 -0.35
CA VAL A 139 6.08 -7.36 -0.08
C VAL A 139 6.45 -8.53 0.83
N TRP A 140 7.60 -9.17 0.61
CA TRP A 140 8.09 -10.26 1.44
C TRP A 140 8.25 -9.82 2.89
N VAL A 141 8.98 -8.72 3.13
CA VAL A 141 9.24 -8.24 4.49
C VAL A 141 7.94 -7.81 5.16
N LEU A 142 7.09 -7.04 4.49
CA LEU A 142 5.82 -6.60 5.05
C LEU A 142 4.94 -7.80 5.46
N THR A 143 4.82 -8.81 4.58
CA THR A 143 4.02 -10.02 4.84
C THR A 143 4.62 -10.86 5.98
N THR A 144 5.95 -10.97 6.02
CA THR A 144 6.69 -11.67 7.08
C THR A 144 6.43 -11.02 8.43
N LEU A 145 6.58 -9.70 8.53
CA LEU A 145 6.31 -8.96 9.77
C LEU A 145 4.85 -9.04 10.18
N MET A 146 3.93 -8.89 9.24
CA MET A 146 2.48 -9.03 9.47
C MET A 146 2.11 -10.39 10.06
N THR A 147 2.77 -11.46 9.63
CA THR A 147 2.46 -12.82 10.07
C THR A 147 3.19 -13.17 11.37
N ASN A 148 4.46 -12.79 11.48
CA ASN A 148 5.31 -13.19 12.60
C ASN A 148 5.10 -12.35 13.85
N ILE A 149 4.80 -11.04 13.74
CA ILE A 149 4.58 -10.18 14.91
C ILE A 149 3.42 -10.73 15.78
N PRO A 150 2.20 -10.95 15.23
CA PRO A 150 1.09 -11.46 16.04
C PRO A 150 1.34 -12.87 16.57
N THR A 151 2.02 -13.71 15.79
CA THR A 151 2.36 -15.08 16.18
C THR A 151 3.37 -15.09 17.33
N PHE A 152 4.37 -14.23 17.29
CA PHE A 152 5.37 -14.08 18.36
C PHE A 152 4.73 -13.55 19.65
N MET A 153 3.91 -12.50 19.54
CA MET A 153 3.16 -11.93 20.67
C MET A 153 2.26 -12.98 21.35
N ALA A 154 1.58 -13.83 20.57
CA ALA A 154 0.73 -14.88 21.11
C ALA A 154 1.52 -16.07 21.70
N ASN A 155 2.51 -16.60 20.97
CA ASN A 155 3.13 -17.88 21.32
C ASN A 155 4.32 -17.75 22.27
N VAL A 156 5.05 -16.63 22.25
CA VAL A 156 6.25 -16.41 23.07
C VAL A 156 5.94 -15.51 24.26
N LEU A 157 5.23 -14.41 24.02
CA LEU A 157 4.88 -13.43 25.06
C LEU A 157 3.55 -13.72 25.75
N HIS A 158 2.81 -14.72 25.27
CA HIS A 158 1.54 -15.19 25.85
C HIS A 158 0.46 -14.11 26.01
N PHE A 159 0.46 -13.10 25.12
CA PHE A 159 -0.60 -12.08 25.10
C PHE A 159 -1.94 -12.67 24.65
N GLU A 160 -3.02 -12.21 25.29
CA GLU A 160 -4.38 -12.53 24.88
C GLU A 160 -4.70 -11.96 23.50
N ILE A 161 -5.67 -12.54 22.79
CA ILE A 161 -5.98 -12.20 21.39
C ILE A 161 -6.38 -10.73 21.23
N GLU A 162 -7.08 -10.16 22.21
CA GLU A 162 -7.50 -8.75 22.20
C GLU A 162 -6.28 -7.82 22.31
N GLU A 163 -5.45 -8.01 23.34
CA GLU A 163 -4.23 -7.23 23.55
C GLU A 163 -3.25 -7.39 22.40
N ASN A 164 -3.09 -8.61 21.90
CA ASN A 164 -2.23 -8.92 20.76
C ASN A 164 -2.64 -8.14 19.51
N GLY A 165 -3.96 -8.02 19.23
CA GLY A 165 -4.46 -7.25 18.09
C GLY A 165 -4.06 -5.77 18.16
N LEU A 166 -4.14 -5.17 19.35
CA LEU A 166 -3.78 -3.76 19.56
C LEU A 166 -2.26 -3.55 19.53
N ILE A 167 -1.50 -4.39 20.23
CA ILE A 167 -0.03 -4.30 20.30
C ILE A 167 0.59 -4.55 18.92
N SER A 168 0.09 -5.55 18.18
CA SER A 168 0.57 -5.87 16.84
C SER A 168 0.25 -4.77 15.83
N ALA A 169 -0.78 -3.96 16.05
CA ALA A 169 -1.11 -2.82 15.18
C ALA A 169 -0.14 -1.63 15.36
N GLY A 170 0.49 -1.52 16.53
CA GLY A 170 1.39 -0.41 16.89
C GLY A 170 2.54 -0.17 15.91
N PRO A 171 3.37 -1.18 15.57
CA PRO A 171 4.47 -1.02 14.62
C PRO A 171 4.02 -0.53 13.25
N PHE A 172 2.86 -1.00 12.76
CA PHE A 172 2.32 -0.58 11.47
C PHE A 172 1.73 0.83 11.51
N LEU A 173 1.22 1.27 12.67
CA LEU A 173 0.78 2.65 12.88
C LEU A 173 1.97 3.61 12.88
N VAL A 174 3.06 3.25 13.57
CA VAL A 174 4.31 4.03 13.53
C VAL A 174 4.84 4.10 12.11
N PHE A 175 4.88 2.98 11.39
CA PHE A 175 5.22 2.95 9.97
C PHE A 175 4.37 3.91 9.13
N TRP A 176 3.05 3.90 9.32
CA TRP A 176 2.12 4.79 8.62
C TRP A 176 2.38 6.28 8.92
N ILE A 177 2.54 6.66 10.18
CA ILE A 177 2.83 8.05 10.59
C ILE A 177 4.20 8.50 10.02
N CYS A 178 5.24 7.68 10.18
CA CYS A 178 6.58 7.97 9.69
C CYS A 178 6.62 8.10 8.16
N SER A 179 5.75 7.39 7.44
CA SER A 179 5.71 7.46 5.97
C SER A 179 5.41 8.87 5.44
N PHE A 180 4.53 9.63 6.12
CA PHE A 180 4.24 11.02 5.76
C PHE A 180 5.43 11.94 6.05
N GLY A 181 6.08 11.76 7.20
CA GLY A 181 7.27 12.52 7.56
C GLY A 181 8.42 12.29 6.57
N TRP A 182 8.61 11.03 6.16
CA TRP A 182 9.60 10.68 5.13
C TRP A 182 9.26 11.27 3.77
N GLY A 183 7.99 11.21 3.35
CA GLY A 183 7.54 11.83 2.10
C GLY A 183 7.82 13.34 2.08
N TYR A 184 7.46 14.05 3.16
CA TYR A 184 7.73 15.48 3.29
C TYR A 184 9.22 15.79 3.26
N LEU A 185 10.05 14.99 3.94
CA LEU A 185 11.50 15.15 3.92
C LEU A 185 12.08 15.01 2.51
N ILE A 186 11.66 13.98 1.77
CA ILE A 186 12.12 13.75 0.39
C ILE A 186 11.69 14.89 -0.53
N ASP A 187 10.44 15.34 -0.43
CA ASP A 187 9.94 16.48 -1.22
C ASP A 187 10.66 17.78 -0.86
N PHE A 188 10.98 18.00 0.41
CA PHE A 188 11.77 19.14 0.87
C PHE A 188 13.18 19.14 0.26
N ILE A 189 13.85 17.99 0.25
CA ILE A 189 15.21 17.87 -0.31
C ILE A 189 15.19 18.09 -1.83
N ILE A 190 14.16 17.61 -2.54
CA ILE A 190 13.99 17.81 -3.98
C ILE A 190 13.69 19.28 -4.29
N THR A 191 12.74 19.91 -3.59
CA THR A 191 12.31 21.31 -3.86
C THR A 191 13.40 22.33 -3.53
N ARG A 192 14.28 22.04 -2.56
CA ARG A 192 15.47 22.85 -2.25
C ARG A 192 16.64 22.62 -3.22
N GLY A 193 16.52 21.69 -4.16
CA GLY A 193 17.56 21.40 -5.16
C GLY A 193 18.82 20.76 -4.57
N ILE A 194 18.74 20.15 -3.39
CA ILE A 194 19.90 19.52 -2.72
C ILE A 194 20.35 18.27 -3.51
N VAL A 195 19.38 17.50 -4.02
CA VAL A 195 19.64 16.31 -4.85
C VAL A 195 18.70 16.26 -6.05
N SER A 196 19.10 15.56 -7.12
CA SER A 196 18.23 15.30 -8.26
C SER A 196 17.05 14.38 -7.89
N THR A 197 15.94 14.48 -8.62
CA THR A 197 14.75 13.61 -8.43
C THR A 197 15.07 12.12 -8.54
N SER A 198 15.98 11.75 -9.45
CA SER A 198 16.44 10.37 -9.59
C SER A 198 17.22 9.91 -8.35
N THR A 199 18.13 10.75 -7.85
CA THR A 199 18.92 10.41 -6.66
C THR A 199 18.04 10.31 -5.42
N ALA A 200 17.10 11.23 -5.23
CA ALA A 200 16.13 11.19 -4.14
C ALA A 200 15.32 9.89 -4.14
N ARG A 201 14.82 9.45 -5.31
CA ARG A 201 14.10 8.18 -5.44
C ARG A 201 14.96 6.98 -5.08
N LYS A 202 16.22 6.94 -5.54
CA LYS A 202 17.17 5.86 -5.18
C LYS A 202 17.44 5.80 -3.69
N ILE A 203 17.62 6.96 -3.04
CA ILE A 203 17.80 7.05 -1.59
C ILE A 203 16.56 6.53 -0.87
N ALA A 204 15.37 7.02 -1.25
CA ALA A 204 14.12 6.61 -0.63
C ALA A 204 13.89 5.09 -0.74
N THR A 205 14.06 4.52 -1.94
CA THR A 205 13.95 3.06 -2.15
C THR A 205 15.03 2.29 -1.41
N GLY A 206 16.27 2.80 -1.37
CA GLY A 206 17.37 2.19 -0.63
C GLY A 206 17.08 2.11 0.86
N VAL A 207 16.67 3.21 1.48
CA VAL A 207 16.28 3.25 2.91
C VAL A 207 15.12 2.28 3.16
N ALA A 208 14.08 2.29 2.32
CA ALA A 208 12.93 1.40 2.47
C ALA A 208 13.29 -0.09 2.44
N LEU A 209 14.30 -0.50 1.67
CA LEU A 209 14.73 -1.89 1.56
C LEU A 209 15.77 -2.29 2.62
N TYR A 210 16.78 -1.44 2.85
CA TYR A 210 17.88 -1.78 3.74
C TYR A 210 17.49 -1.71 5.21
N THR A 211 16.67 -0.73 5.62
CA THR A 211 16.25 -0.59 7.02
C THR A 211 15.57 -1.86 7.57
N PRO A 212 14.54 -2.42 6.93
CA PRO A 212 13.93 -3.64 7.43
C PRO A 212 14.84 -4.87 7.27
N GLY A 213 15.70 -4.90 6.25
CA GLY A 213 16.70 -5.97 6.09
C GLY A 213 17.72 -6.01 7.24
N ILE A 214 18.25 -4.86 7.65
CA ILE A 214 19.15 -4.73 8.81
C ILE A 214 18.41 -5.12 10.09
N GLY A 215 17.16 -4.67 10.26
CA GLY A 215 16.34 -5.03 11.43
C GLY A 215 16.11 -6.54 11.56
N LEU A 216 15.74 -7.21 10.48
CA LEU A 216 15.56 -8.67 10.47
C LEU A 216 16.88 -9.41 10.73
N PHE A 217 17.98 -8.95 10.14
CA PHE A 217 19.30 -9.54 10.38
C PHE A 217 19.73 -9.40 11.84
N ALA A 218 19.54 -8.22 12.44
CA ALA A 218 19.83 -7.96 13.85
C ALA A 218 18.97 -8.86 14.77
N MET A 219 17.68 -9.03 14.48
CA MET A 219 16.83 -9.96 15.25
C MET A 219 17.33 -11.40 15.17
N GLY A 220 17.75 -11.85 13.98
CA GLY A 220 18.34 -13.18 13.82
C GLY A 220 19.59 -13.39 14.68
N LEU A 221 20.47 -12.39 14.73
CA LEU A 221 21.68 -12.44 15.58
C LEU A 221 21.36 -12.48 17.08
N ILE A 222 20.36 -11.72 17.53
CA ILE A 222 19.95 -11.70 18.94
C ILE A 222 19.29 -13.02 19.33
N SER A 223 18.47 -13.62 18.46
CA SER A 223 17.89 -14.94 18.72
C SER A 223 18.97 -16.02 18.85
N GLY A 224 20.02 -15.96 18.03
CA GLY A 224 21.14 -16.90 18.12
C GLY A 224 21.94 -16.81 19.42
N LEU A 225 21.85 -15.69 20.15
CA LEU A 225 22.53 -15.48 21.44
C LEU A 225 21.69 -15.92 22.65
N ASN A 226 20.37 -16.04 22.50
CA ASN A 226 19.44 -16.32 23.61
C ASN A 226 18.92 -17.78 23.65
N PHE A 227 19.43 -18.67 22.80
CA PHE A 227 19.07 -20.10 22.79
C PHE A 227 20.15 -21.04 23.38
N ASP A 228 21.19 -20.50 24.02
CA ASP A 228 22.22 -21.26 24.76
C ASP A 228 22.02 -21.21 26.30
N VAL A 229 20.79 -21.12 26.80
CA VAL A 229 20.45 -21.27 28.24
C VAL A 229 19.27 -22.20 28.44
#